data_AF-A0A5N9EGB4-F1
#
_entry.id   AF-A0A5N9EGB4-F1
#
_cell.length_a   1.000
_cell.length_b   1.000
_cell.length_c   1.000
_cell.angle_alpha   90.00
_cell.angle_beta   90.00
_cell.angle_gamma   90.00
#
_symmetry.space_group_name_H-M   'P 1'
#
loop_
_entity.id
_entity.type
_entity.pdbx_description
1 polymer ?
#
loop_
_entity_poly.entity_id
_entity_poly.type
_entity_poly.pdbx_seq_one_letter_code
_entity_poly.pdbx_strand_id
1 'polypeptide(L)'
;MQTVKKLSIVWFLVFAVFLGCNGAEGNNTDDNVSFQEIQNVETVFDFEDLLATGWKKSKQYDVTGLDDALSAYMGPWAPQNGNPVTYEIRIY
;
A
#
# COMPACT_ATOMS: atom_id res chain seq x y z
N MET A 1 -20.15 14.05 -48.67
CA MET A 1 -20.23 13.11 -47.53
C MET A 1 -18.84 12.59 -47.14
N GLN A 2 -17.86 13.47 -46.91
CA GLN A 2 -16.47 13.09 -46.56
C GLN A 2 -15.92 13.87 -45.35
N THR A 3 -16.52 15.02 -45.03
CA THR A 3 -16.13 15.90 -43.92
C THR A 3 -16.56 15.36 -42.55
N VAL A 4 -17.74 14.75 -42.46
CA VAL A 4 -18.24 14.12 -41.22
C VAL A 4 -17.40 12.92 -40.77
N LYS A 5 -16.86 12.14 -41.71
CA LYS A 5 -15.95 11.01 -41.40
C LYS A 5 -14.60 11.47 -40.84
N LYS A 6 -14.07 12.58 -41.36
CA LYS A 6 -12.81 13.18 -40.88
C LYS A 6 -13.00 13.81 -39.49
N LEU A 7 -14.13 14.50 -39.26
CA LEU A 7 -14.47 15.06 -37.95
C LEU A 7 -14.67 13.96 -36.89
N SER A 8 -15.23 12.82 -37.27
CA SER A 8 -15.41 11.65 -36.40
C SER A 8 -14.10 10.93 -36.05
N ILE A 9 -13.13 10.90 -36.96
CA ILE A 9 -11.80 10.31 -36.73
C ILE A 9 -10.94 11.18 -35.80
N VAL A 10 -11.02 12.50 -35.94
CA VAL A 10 -10.31 13.44 -35.06
C VAL A 10 -10.81 13.31 -33.62
N TRP A 11 -12.12 13.13 -33.43
CA TRP A 11 -12.70 12.95 -32.10
C TRP A 11 -12.30 11.62 -31.45
N PHE A 12 -12.15 10.55 -32.24
CA PHE A 12 -11.66 9.25 -31.77
C PHE A 12 -10.18 9.31 -31.35
N LEU A 13 -9.35 10.07 -32.07
CA LEU A 13 -7.93 10.29 -31.76
C LEU A 13 -7.71 11.07 -30.46
N VAL A 14 -8.58 12.04 -30.15
CA VAL A 14 -8.52 12.83 -28.91
C VAL A 14 -8.91 11.99 -27.68
N PHE A 15 -9.81 11.01 -27.84
CA PHE A 15 -10.21 10.12 -26.75
C PHE A 15 -9.12 9.09 -26.37
N ALA A 16 -8.28 8.70 -27.32
CA ALA A 16 -7.20 7.73 -27.10
C ALA A 16 -6.08 8.24 -26.18
N VAL A 17 -5.92 9.56 -26.04
CA VAL A 17 -4.88 10.17 -25.18
C VAL A 17 -5.22 10.00 -23.69
N PHE A 18 -6.50 9.83 -23.32
CA PHE A 18 -6.93 9.62 -21.94
C PHE A 18 -6.81 8.17 -21.45
N LEU A 19 -6.48 7.22 -22.34
CA LEU A 19 -6.25 5.82 -21.97
C LEU A 19 -4.77 5.50 -21.68
N GLY A 20 -3.88 6.49 -21.80
CA GLY A 20 -2.45 6.38 -21.56
C GLY A 20 -2.04 6.71 -20.13
N CYS A 21 -2.68 6.12 -19.12
CA CYS A 21 -2.15 6.12 -17.76
C CYS A 21 -2.45 4.76 -17.11
N ASN A 22 -1.66 3.75 -17.50
CA ASN A 22 -1.46 2.55 -16.70
C ASN A 22 0.06 2.36 -16.62
N GLY A 23 0.68 3.14 -15.73
CA GLY A 23 1.99 2.80 -15.20
C GLY A 23 1.80 1.61 -14.27
N ALA A 24 1.91 0.40 -14.81
CA ALA A 24 2.12 -0.78 -13.98
C ALA A 24 3.64 -0.91 -13.81
N GLU A 25 4.13 -0.23 -12.77
CA GLU A 25 5.43 -0.48 -12.15
C GLU A 25 5.62 -1.98 -11.90
N GLY A 26 6.86 -2.46 -11.97
CA GLY A 26 7.18 -3.89 -11.98
C GLY A 26 6.70 -4.64 -10.73
N ASN A 27 5.85 -5.65 -10.93
CA ASN A 27 5.54 -6.64 -9.90
C ASN A 27 6.73 -7.59 -9.69
N ASN A 28 7.57 -7.27 -8.71
CA ASN A 28 8.35 -8.28 -7.99
C ASN A 28 7.90 -8.29 -6.53
N THR A 29 6.82 -9.00 -6.19
CA THR A 29 6.60 -9.54 -4.83
C THR A 29 5.40 -10.47 -4.82
N ASP A 30 5.68 -11.77 -4.69
CA ASP A 30 4.84 -12.83 -4.09
C ASP A 30 3.31 -12.56 -4.02
N ASP A 31 2.59 -12.92 -5.09
CA ASP A 31 1.15 -12.69 -5.30
C ASP A 31 0.19 -13.45 -4.33
N ASN A 32 0.68 -14.01 -3.22
CA ASN A 32 -0.11 -14.91 -2.35
C ASN A 32 -0.19 -14.49 -0.87
N VAL A 33 0.16 -13.26 -0.52
CA VAL A 33 -0.16 -12.71 0.82
C VAL A 33 -1.17 -11.57 0.65
N SER A 34 -2.46 -11.90 0.71
CA SER A 34 -3.50 -10.87 0.83
C SER A 34 -3.38 -10.24 2.22
N PHE A 35 -2.63 -9.14 2.32
CA PHE A 35 -2.68 -8.33 3.54
C PHE A 35 -4.10 -7.79 3.69
N GLN A 36 -4.71 -8.06 4.85
CA GLN A 36 -6.01 -7.48 5.16
C GLN A 36 -5.80 -5.98 5.41
N GLU A 37 -6.08 -5.18 4.40
CA GLU A 37 -6.06 -3.73 4.52
C GLU A 37 -7.19 -3.28 5.45
N ILE A 38 -6.85 -2.52 6.49
CA ILE A 38 -7.84 -1.88 7.35
C ILE A 38 -8.31 -0.61 6.62
N GLN A 39 -9.33 -0.77 5.77
CA GLN A 39 -9.93 0.37 5.09
C GLN A 39 -10.89 1.12 6.01
N ASN A 40 -10.88 2.46 5.91
CA ASN A 40 -11.78 3.40 6.59
C ASN A 40 -11.48 3.67 8.07
N VAL A 41 -10.38 4.36 8.33
CA VAL A 41 -10.15 5.05 9.60
C VAL A 41 -10.06 6.55 9.31
N GLU A 42 -10.98 7.33 9.88
CA GLU A 42 -10.89 8.81 9.93
C GLU A 42 -9.63 9.28 10.69
N THR A 43 -8.92 8.34 11.32
CA THR A 43 -7.77 8.56 12.19
C THR A 43 -6.50 8.02 11.52
N VAL A 44 -5.46 8.85 11.46
CA VAL A 44 -4.10 8.41 11.13
C VAL A 44 -3.45 7.92 12.42
N PHE A 45 -2.92 6.70 12.40
CA PHE A 45 -2.18 6.12 13.52
C PHE A 45 -0.68 6.23 13.27
N ASP A 46 0.09 6.41 14.33
CA ASP A 46 1.55 6.36 14.29
C ASP A 46 2.12 5.22 15.14
N PHE A 47 3.45 5.15 15.23
CA PHE A 47 4.13 4.12 16.00
C PHE A 47 3.86 4.23 17.51
N GLU A 48 3.61 5.43 18.04
CA GLU A 48 3.34 5.63 19.46
C GLU A 48 1.96 5.09 19.83
N ASP A 49 0.97 5.21 18.94
CA ASP A 49 -0.35 4.59 19.11
C ASP A 49 -0.25 3.07 19.25
N LEU A 50 0.65 2.45 18.47
CA LEU A 50 0.93 1.02 18.57
C LEU A 50 1.53 0.67 19.94
N LEU A 51 2.46 1.47 20.46
CA LEU A 51 3.04 1.24 21.80
C LEU A 51 1.97 1.34 22.90
N ALA A 52 0.98 2.22 22.74
CA ALA A 52 -0.15 2.36 23.67
C ALA A 52 -1.01 1.09 23.76
N THR A 53 -1.00 0.22 22.75
CA THR A 53 -1.67 -1.10 22.78
C THR A 53 -0.97 -2.14 23.66
N GLY A 54 0.20 -1.81 24.23
CA GLY A 54 1.06 -2.73 24.96
C GLY A 54 2.05 -3.50 24.08
N TRP A 55 2.15 -3.14 22.80
CA TRP A 55 3.15 -3.69 21.88
C TRP A 55 4.57 -3.27 22.31
N LYS A 56 5.55 -4.17 22.14
CA LYS A 56 6.93 -3.91 22.61
C LYS A 56 7.94 -3.99 21.48
N LYS A 57 8.68 -2.90 21.24
CA LYS A 57 9.78 -2.87 20.28
C LYS A 57 10.92 -3.80 20.71
N SER A 58 11.21 -4.81 19.89
CA SER A 58 12.33 -5.73 20.09
C SER A 58 13.47 -5.47 19.11
N LYS A 59 13.14 -5.22 17.84
CA LYS A 59 14.13 -4.95 16.78
C LYS A 59 13.58 -3.90 15.81
N GLN A 60 14.48 -3.10 15.24
CA GLN A 60 14.22 -2.27 14.06
C GLN A 60 14.99 -2.86 12.88
N TYR A 61 14.34 -2.96 11.73
CA TYR A 61 14.94 -3.46 10.50
C TYR A 61 15.43 -2.30 9.63
N ASP A 62 16.42 -2.60 8.80
CA ASP A 62 16.77 -1.78 7.65
C ASP A 62 15.69 -1.96 6.59
N VAL A 63 15.20 -0.85 6.06
CA VAL A 63 14.15 -0.80 5.03
C VAL A 63 14.72 -0.57 3.62
N THR A 64 16.04 -0.54 3.49
CA THR A 64 16.69 -0.44 2.18
C THR A 64 16.21 -1.58 1.27
N GLY A 65 15.59 -1.20 0.15
CA GLY A 65 15.00 -2.15 -0.82
C GLY A 65 13.56 -2.55 -0.54
N LEU A 66 12.88 -1.92 0.43
CA LEU A 66 11.43 -1.97 0.59
C LEU A 66 10.84 -0.66 0.09
N ASP A 67 10.15 -0.71 -1.04
CA ASP A 67 9.58 0.49 -1.66
C ASP A 67 8.56 1.17 -0.74
N ASP A 68 8.65 2.50 -0.66
CA ASP A 68 7.83 3.39 0.16
C ASP A 68 7.85 3.14 1.69
N ALA A 69 8.63 2.17 2.19
CA ALA A 69 8.69 1.88 3.61
C ALA A 69 9.50 2.96 4.37
N LEU A 70 8.84 3.67 5.29
CA LEU A 70 9.47 4.64 6.18
C LEU A 70 10.22 3.95 7.33
N SER A 71 9.66 2.85 7.83
CA SER A 71 10.28 2.07 8.92
C SER A 71 9.70 0.66 9.05
N ALA A 72 10.46 -0.24 9.66
CA ALA A 72 10.01 -1.58 9.99
C ALA A 72 10.50 -2.02 11.37
N TYR A 73 9.61 -2.61 12.16
CA TYR A 73 9.86 -3.02 13.53
C TYR A 73 9.35 -4.44 13.79
N MET A 74 10.03 -5.16 14.68
CA MET A 74 9.59 -6.45 15.19
C MET A 74 9.38 -6.39 16.70
N GLY A 75 8.35 -7.06 17.17
CA GLY A 75 8.02 -7.06 18.59
C GLY A 75 6.87 -7.98 18.98
N PRO A 76 6.83 -8.46 20.24
CA PRO A 76 5.72 -9.24 20.75
C PRO A 76 4.52 -8.35 21.10
N TRP A 77 3.33 -8.91 20.88
CA TRP A 77 2.06 -8.35 21.35
C TRP A 77 1.09 -9.48 21.68
N ALA A 78 0.19 -9.22 22.62
CA ALA A 78 -0.88 -10.14 23.00
C ALA A 78 -2.17 -9.36 23.24
N PRO A 79 -3.33 -9.86 22.78
CA PRO A 79 -4.61 -9.39 23.27
C PRO A 79 -4.77 -9.75 24.76
N GLN A 80 -5.69 -9.08 25.47
CA GLN A 80 -5.94 -9.36 26.88
C GLN A 80 -6.26 -10.86 27.08
N ASN A 81 -5.50 -11.53 27.94
CA ASN A 81 -5.57 -12.98 28.21
C ASN A 81 -5.10 -13.91 27.08
N GLY A 82 -4.45 -13.38 26.04
CA GLY A 82 -3.82 -14.15 24.97
C GLY A 82 -2.35 -14.50 25.25
N ASN A 83 -1.82 -15.48 24.51
CA ASN A 83 -0.38 -15.71 24.46
C ASN A 83 0.29 -14.66 23.56
N PRO A 84 1.48 -14.15 23.92
CA PRO A 84 2.22 -13.24 23.07
C PRO A 84 2.62 -13.89 21.74
N VAL A 85 2.38 -13.17 20.65
CA VAL A 85 2.86 -13.50 19.31
C VAL A 85 3.79 -12.38 18.85
N THR A 86 4.84 -12.75 18.11
CA THR A 86 5.77 -11.78 17.52
C THR A 86 5.23 -11.31 16.18
N TYR A 87 5.11 -10.00 16.03
CA TYR A 87 4.68 -9.34 14.81
C TYR A 87 5.83 -8.54 14.19
N GLU A 88 5.85 -8.48 12.87
CA GLU A 88 6.56 -7.46 12.12
C GLU A 88 5.54 -6.40 11.68
N ILE A 89 5.90 -5.13 11.84
CA ILE A 89 5.09 -3.99 11.47
C ILE A 89 5.92 -3.09 10.57
N ARG A 90 5.36 -2.71 9.43
CA ARG A 90 5.96 -1.79 8.46
C ARG A 90 5.08 -0.55 8.37
N ILE A 91 5.71 0.61 8.39
CA ILE A 91 5.05 1.92 8.25
C ILE A 91 5.48 2.47 6.90
N TYR A 92 4.49 2.86 6.10
CA TYR A 92 4.61 3.46 4.78
C TYR A 92 4.08 4.89 4.83
#